data_AF-A0A9D2KW55-F1
#
_entry.id   AF-A0A9D2KW55-F1
#
_cell.length_a   1.000
_cell.length_b   1.000
_cell.length_c   1.000
_cell.angle_alpha   90.00
_cell.angle_beta   90.00
_cell.angle_gamma   90.00
#
_symmetry.space_group_name_H-M   'P 1'
#
loop_
_entity.id
_entity.type
_entity.pdbx_description
1 polymer ?
#
loop_
_entity_poly.entity_id
_entity_poly.type
_entity_poly.pdbx_seq_one_letter_code
_entity_poly.pdbx_strand_id
1 'polypeptide(L)'
;MHIRQLLITALCLLLATVTLAQTTVDASRYPKREFRAVWIQTVNGQFKGMPTEQMKRTLVRQLNSLQEAGINAVIFQVRPEADALYESRLEPWSRYLTGSQGVAPSPRWDPLQFMIDECHRRGMELHAWVNPYRVKTSLKNQLAPGHVYNLHPEWFLTYGNQVFFDPGLPQSRRHICLVVADIVTRYDVDGIHIDDYFYPYPISGQDFPDNASYARYGQDFKNKADWRRHNVNLLIRELHYTIREAKPWVKFGVSPFGIYRNQSSDPLGSRTKGLQNYDDLYADVLLWAREGWIDYNIPQIYWEIGHPRADYETLVKWWALHSENRPLFIGQSIDNTIAHADPNNPNINQLPKKMALQRSYQSIGGSCQWYAAALEENKGRYRDALIQEYHKYPSLIPVFDFIDDEAPKKVRKLKPVWMEDGYILCWTEPKYRHEMQRAVRYVVYRFDDKEDINLDDPSHIVAITPIPFYKLPYTDGTTKYRYVVTALDRMWNESKSVTKKVKL
;
A
#
# COMPACT_ATOMS: atom_id res chain seq x y z
N MET A 1 -8.75 -17.74 -62.26
CA MET A 1 -9.23 -18.59 -61.14
C MET A 1 -8.20 -18.80 -60.01
N HIS A 2 -6.97 -18.27 -60.10
CA HIS A 2 -5.91 -18.58 -59.13
C HIS A 2 -5.63 -17.55 -58.03
N ILE A 3 -6.22 -16.36 -58.06
CA ILE A 3 -6.00 -15.33 -57.02
C ILE A 3 -6.94 -15.51 -55.82
N ARG A 4 -8.16 -16.05 -56.03
CA ARG A 4 -9.13 -16.31 -54.95
C ARG A 4 -8.73 -17.48 -54.04
N GLN A 5 -8.00 -18.49 -54.54
CA GLN A 5 -7.55 -19.62 -53.72
C GLN A 5 -6.34 -19.26 -52.83
N LEU A 6 -5.47 -18.35 -53.28
CA LEU A 6 -4.32 -17.86 -52.50
C LEU A 6 -4.73 -16.91 -51.36
N LEU A 7 -5.79 -16.11 -51.54
CA LEU A 7 -6.32 -15.25 -50.48
C LEU A 7 -7.06 -16.03 -49.38
N ILE A 8 -7.71 -17.15 -49.72
CA ILE A 8 -8.40 -17.99 -48.74
C ILE A 8 -7.41 -18.84 -47.93
N THR A 9 -6.30 -19.28 -48.52
CA THR A 9 -5.24 -19.98 -47.76
C THR A 9 -4.44 -19.03 -46.87
N ALA A 10 -4.19 -17.78 -47.29
CA ALA A 10 -3.58 -16.76 -46.44
C ALA A 10 -4.48 -16.34 -45.26
N LEU A 11 -5.81 -16.31 -45.46
CA LEU A 11 -6.76 -16.01 -44.39
C LEU A 11 -6.93 -17.18 -43.41
N CYS A 12 -6.84 -18.43 -43.86
CA CYS A 12 -6.85 -19.60 -42.98
C CYS A 12 -5.52 -19.81 -42.21
N LEU A 13 -4.38 -19.33 -42.72
CA LEU A 13 -3.09 -19.36 -42.00
C LEU A 13 -2.91 -18.19 -41.01
N LEU A 14 -3.62 -17.07 -41.19
CA LEU A 14 -3.66 -15.98 -40.19
C LEU A 14 -4.66 -16.21 -39.04
N LEU A 15 -5.57 -17.18 -39.19
CA LEU A 15 -6.55 -17.57 -38.16
C LEU A 15 -6.08 -18.74 -37.27
N ALA A 16 -4.85 -19.26 -37.49
CA ALA A 16 -4.36 -20.48 -36.83
C ALA A 16 -3.19 -20.27 -35.83
N THR A 17 -2.76 -19.04 -35.55
CA THR A 17 -1.69 -18.77 -34.55
C THR A 17 -2.03 -17.62 -33.62
N VAL A 18 -3.24 -17.62 -33.07
CA VAL A 18 -3.51 -17.04 -31.75
C VAL A 18 -3.98 -18.18 -30.85
N THR A 19 -3.14 -19.19 -30.69
CA THR A 19 -3.10 -19.85 -29.38
C THR A 19 -2.56 -18.80 -28.42
N LEU A 20 -3.46 -18.07 -27.75
CA LEU A 20 -3.13 -17.59 -26.41
C LEU A 20 -2.67 -18.86 -25.70
N ALA A 21 -1.35 -18.99 -25.52
CA ALA A 21 -0.83 -19.77 -24.43
C ALA A 21 -1.38 -19.07 -23.19
N GLN A 22 -2.59 -19.46 -22.78
CA GLN A 22 -2.92 -19.48 -21.37
C GLN A 22 -1.89 -20.44 -20.79
N THR A 23 -0.70 -19.91 -20.48
CA THR A 23 0.06 -20.46 -19.38
C THR A 23 -0.91 -20.42 -18.23
N THR A 24 -1.54 -21.55 -17.94
CA THR A 24 -2.07 -21.84 -16.63
C THR A 24 -0.85 -21.79 -15.72
N VAL A 25 -0.45 -20.57 -15.33
CA VAL A 25 0.39 -20.38 -14.18
C VAL A 25 -0.49 -20.93 -13.07
N ASP A 26 -0.14 -22.11 -12.60
CA ASP A 26 -0.72 -22.66 -11.39
C ASP A 26 -0.47 -21.58 -10.33
N ALA A 27 -1.51 -20.81 -10.00
CA ALA A 27 -1.40 -19.72 -9.06
C ALA A 27 -1.02 -20.39 -7.74
N SER A 28 0.27 -20.31 -7.39
CA SER A 28 0.79 -21.00 -6.21
C SER A 28 -0.13 -20.67 -5.04
N ARG A 29 -0.66 -21.72 -4.39
CA ARG A 29 -1.54 -21.58 -3.21
C ARG A 29 -0.93 -20.63 -2.18
N TYR A 30 0.41 -20.60 -2.11
CA TYR A 30 1.19 -19.68 -1.29
C TYR A 30 2.18 -18.90 -2.17
N PRO A 31 1.85 -17.68 -2.61
CA PRO A 31 2.75 -16.90 -3.42
C PRO A 31 3.97 -16.42 -2.60
N LYS A 32 5.18 -16.64 -3.13
CA LYS A 32 6.42 -16.09 -2.57
C LYS A 32 6.41 -14.57 -2.49
N ARG A 33 5.73 -13.91 -3.42
CA ARG A 33 5.59 -12.45 -3.47
C ARG A 33 4.12 -12.05 -3.43
N GLU A 34 3.72 -11.33 -2.40
CA GLU A 34 2.37 -10.83 -2.21
C GLU A 34 2.40 -9.62 -1.27
N PHE A 35 1.84 -8.49 -1.71
CA PHE A 35 1.67 -7.33 -0.84
C PHE A 35 0.53 -7.64 0.14
N ARG A 36 0.87 -7.72 1.42
CA ARG A 36 -0.06 -8.05 2.50
C ARG A 36 -0.07 -6.88 3.45
N ALA A 37 -0.94 -5.92 3.17
CA ALA A 37 -0.95 -4.65 3.88
C ALA A 37 -2.17 -4.46 4.78
N VAL A 38 -2.10 -3.47 5.64
CA VAL A 38 -3.19 -3.06 6.52
C VAL A 38 -3.17 -1.55 6.74
N TRP A 39 -4.34 -0.93 6.83
CA TRP A 39 -4.45 0.47 7.24
C TRP A 39 -4.58 0.61 8.76
N ILE A 40 -3.78 1.50 9.34
CA ILE A 40 -3.92 2.00 10.70
C ILE A 40 -4.33 3.47 10.62
N GLN A 41 -5.63 3.72 10.78
CA GLN A 41 -6.20 5.06 10.80
C GLN A 41 -6.03 5.74 12.16
N THR A 42 -5.95 7.07 12.16
CA THR A 42 -5.83 7.89 13.38
C THR A 42 -7.04 8.81 13.54
N VAL A 43 -7.66 9.19 12.42
CA VAL A 43 -8.83 10.08 12.33
C VAL A 43 -10.08 9.57 13.07
N ASN A 44 -10.20 8.26 13.28
CA ASN A 44 -11.29 7.66 14.05
C ASN A 44 -11.21 7.93 15.57
N GLY A 45 -10.11 8.54 16.03
CA GLY A 45 -9.90 8.88 17.43
C GLY A 45 -9.44 7.73 18.32
N GLN A 46 -9.02 6.58 17.76
CA GLN A 46 -8.62 5.42 18.56
C GLN A 46 -7.42 5.68 19.49
N PHE A 47 -6.61 6.69 19.18
CA PHE A 47 -5.45 7.10 19.99
C PHE A 47 -5.68 8.41 20.77
N LYS A 48 -6.85 9.04 20.62
CA LYS A 48 -7.11 10.40 21.12
C LYS A 48 -7.06 10.44 22.64
N GLY A 49 -6.12 11.21 23.19
CA GLY A 49 -5.93 11.38 24.63
C GLY A 49 -5.24 10.18 25.30
N MET A 50 -4.75 9.21 24.52
CA MET A 50 -4.05 8.05 25.06
C MET A 50 -2.65 8.46 25.56
N PRO A 51 -2.25 8.11 26.80
CA PRO A 51 -0.90 8.37 27.29
C PRO A 51 0.17 7.76 26.38
N THR A 52 1.31 8.44 26.20
CA THR A 52 2.42 8.03 25.30
C THR A 52 2.77 6.55 25.44
N GLU A 53 3.05 6.09 26.67
CA GLU A 53 3.48 4.71 26.90
C GLU A 53 2.36 3.69 26.68
N GLN A 54 1.10 4.09 26.86
CA GLN A 54 -0.04 3.24 26.51
C GLN A 54 -0.19 3.12 25.00
N MET A 55 -0.05 4.22 24.26
CA MET A 55 -0.13 4.20 22.79
C MET A 55 1.01 3.35 22.18
N LYS A 56 2.25 3.49 22.68
CA LYS A 56 3.36 2.63 22.25
C LYS A 56 3.06 1.14 22.47
N ARG A 57 2.57 0.76 23.65
CA ARG A 57 2.20 -0.64 23.94
C ARG A 57 1.08 -1.15 23.04
N THR A 58 0.06 -0.33 22.79
CA THR A 58 -1.04 -0.66 21.87
C THR A 58 -0.52 -0.90 20.46
N LEU A 59 0.31 0.01 19.94
CA LEU A 59 0.90 -0.11 18.60
C LEU A 59 1.80 -1.35 18.50
N VAL A 60 2.66 -1.62 19.50
CA VAL A 60 3.52 -2.82 19.54
C VAL A 60 2.68 -4.10 19.51
N ARG A 61 1.62 -4.17 20.32
CA ARG A 61 0.71 -5.32 20.36
C ARG A 61 0.02 -5.53 19.02
N GLN A 62 -0.49 -4.45 18.43
CA GLN A 62 -1.12 -4.47 17.11
C GLN A 62 -0.12 -4.97 16.05
N LEU A 63 1.07 -4.39 15.97
CA LEU A 63 2.12 -4.81 15.02
C LEU A 63 2.56 -6.27 15.19
N ASN A 64 2.61 -6.79 16.42
CA ASN A 64 2.87 -8.22 16.66
C ASN A 64 1.75 -9.08 16.08
N SER A 65 0.49 -8.75 16.35
CA SER A 65 -0.65 -9.49 15.79
C SER A 65 -0.70 -9.41 14.27
N LEU A 66 -0.29 -8.30 13.67
CA LEU A 66 -0.24 -8.13 12.22
C LEU A 66 0.87 -8.99 11.61
N GLN A 67 2.06 -9.00 12.21
CA GLN A 67 3.18 -9.84 11.79
C GLN A 67 2.82 -11.33 11.86
N GLU A 68 2.17 -11.77 12.94
CA GLU A 68 1.66 -13.15 13.08
C GLU A 68 0.68 -13.52 11.95
N ALA A 69 -0.17 -12.56 11.54
CA ALA A 69 -1.10 -12.72 10.42
C ALA A 69 -0.45 -12.65 9.02
N GLY A 70 0.88 -12.56 8.96
CA GLY A 70 1.65 -12.51 7.72
C GLY A 70 1.60 -11.17 7.00
N ILE A 71 1.19 -10.09 7.67
CA ILE A 71 1.25 -8.71 7.13
C ILE A 71 2.71 -8.30 6.96
N ASN A 72 3.04 -7.75 5.79
CA ASN A 72 4.39 -7.30 5.43
C ASN A 72 4.48 -5.79 5.14
N ALA A 73 3.37 -5.06 5.14
CA ALA A 73 3.36 -3.61 5.03
C ALA A 73 2.26 -2.95 5.90
N VAL A 74 2.57 -1.81 6.49
CA VAL A 74 1.65 -1.02 7.31
C VAL A 74 1.46 0.35 6.68
N ILE A 75 0.21 0.73 6.44
CA ILE A 75 -0.16 2.05 5.97
C ILE A 75 -0.68 2.86 7.18
N PHE A 76 0.17 3.72 7.74
CA PHE A 76 -0.10 4.44 8.98
C PHE A 76 -0.50 5.90 8.71
N GLN A 77 -1.66 6.33 9.20
CA GLN A 77 -2.16 7.69 8.96
C GLN A 77 -1.38 8.74 9.76
N VAL A 78 -0.44 9.42 9.11
CA VAL A 78 0.42 10.43 9.75
C VAL A 78 -0.13 11.85 9.63
N ARG A 79 -0.97 12.10 8.62
CA ARG A 79 -1.60 13.40 8.36
C ARG A 79 -3.10 13.26 8.09
N PRO A 80 -3.95 13.24 9.13
CA PRO A 80 -5.39 13.04 8.99
C PRO A 80 -6.17 14.30 8.58
N GLU A 81 -5.85 15.50 9.09
CA GLU A 81 -6.55 16.75 8.75
C GLU A 81 -5.64 18.00 8.81
N ALA A 82 -4.60 18.05 7.97
CA ALA A 82 -3.60 19.13 7.95
C ALA A 82 -2.87 19.33 9.29
N ASP A 83 -2.62 18.21 9.95
CA ASP A 83 -1.91 18.08 11.21
C ASP A 83 -0.99 16.86 11.19
N ALA A 84 -0.08 16.78 12.15
CA ALA A 84 1.01 15.81 12.13
C ALA A 84 0.99 14.86 13.34
N LEU A 85 1.08 13.56 13.08
CA LEU A 85 1.46 12.54 14.08
C LEU A 85 2.99 12.33 14.10
N TYR A 86 3.73 13.42 13.96
CA TYR A 86 5.18 13.48 13.97
C TYR A 86 5.57 14.93 14.28
N GLU A 87 6.83 15.15 14.65
CA GLU A 87 7.29 16.52 14.88
C GLU A 87 7.41 17.27 13.54
N SER A 88 6.55 18.26 13.32
CA SER A 88 6.55 19.10 12.12
C SER A 88 6.73 20.57 12.48
N ARG A 89 7.43 21.30 11.60
CA ARG A 89 7.51 22.77 11.63
C ARG A 89 6.51 23.42 10.67
N LEU A 90 5.85 22.63 9.82
CA LEU A 90 4.92 23.09 8.79
C LEU A 90 3.47 22.99 9.25
N GLU A 91 3.16 21.94 10.02
CA GLU A 91 1.80 21.64 10.49
C GLU A 91 1.80 21.33 11.99
N PRO A 92 0.72 21.65 12.72
CA PRO A 92 0.65 21.44 14.15
C PRO A 92 0.52 19.96 14.50
N TRP A 93 0.87 19.60 15.74
CA TRP A 93 0.58 18.28 16.31
C TRP A 93 -0.89 17.92 16.19
N SER A 94 -1.16 16.65 15.84
CA SER A 94 -2.52 16.19 15.63
C SER A 94 -3.34 16.12 16.91
N ARG A 95 -4.60 16.56 16.82
CA ARG A 95 -5.57 16.43 17.93
C ARG A 95 -5.86 14.97 18.26
N TYR A 96 -5.62 14.05 17.34
CA TYR A 96 -5.84 12.62 17.54
C TYR A 96 -4.79 11.96 18.45
N LEU A 97 -3.78 12.72 18.89
CA LEU A 97 -2.87 12.31 19.97
C LEU A 97 -3.35 12.78 21.34
N THR A 98 -3.60 14.08 21.49
CA THR A 98 -3.77 14.71 22.82
C THR A 98 -5.18 15.22 23.10
N GLY A 99 -6.06 15.24 22.09
CA GLY A 99 -7.37 15.85 22.15
C GLY A 99 -7.44 17.26 21.57
N SER A 100 -6.30 17.96 21.49
CA SER A 100 -6.19 19.35 21.06
C SER A 100 -5.08 19.53 20.02
N GLN A 101 -5.39 20.16 18.89
CA GLN A 101 -4.41 20.39 17.83
C GLN A 101 -3.32 21.36 18.30
N GLY A 102 -2.07 21.14 17.89
CA GLY A 102 -0.91 21.95 18.26
C GLY A 102 -0.29 21.60 19.61
N VAL A 103 -0.88 20.69 20.38
CA VAL A 103 -0.34 20.22 21.65
C VAL A 103 0.46 18.95 21.43
N ALA A 104 1.77 19.01 21.68
CA ALA A 104 2.67 17.86 21.61
C ALA A 104 2.30 16.79 22.67
N PRO A 105 2.48 15.49 22.38
CA PRO A 105 2.30 14.45 23.38
C PRO A 105 3.26 14.60 24.56
N SER A 106 2.87 14.14 25.76
CA SER A 106 3.67 14.19 26.98
C SER A 106 3.65 12.83 27.71
N PRO A 107 4.81 12.21 28.02
CA PRO A 107 6.16 12.59 27.60
C PRO A 107 6.31 12.70 26.08
N ARG A 108 7.19 13.60 25.63
CA ARG A 108 7.38 13.90 24.21
C ARG A 108 7.93 12.68 23.48
N TRP A 109 7.35 12.39 22.32
CA TRP A 109 7.79 11.34 21.41
C TRP A 109 7.28 11.63 19.99
N ASP A 110 7.87 10.94 19.00
CA ASP A 110 7.49 11.03 17.59
C ASP A 110 6.81 9.70 17.16
N PRO A 111 5.48 9.69 16.96
CA PRO A 111 4.75 8.47 16.57
C PRO A 111 5.15 7.91 15.20
N LEU A 112 5.49 8.75 14.21
CA LEU A 112 5.94 8.28 12.91
C LEU A 112 7.28 7.57 13.03
N GLN A 113 8.27 8.18 13.69
CA GLN A 113 9.58 7.53 13.88
C GLN A 113 9.43 6.20 14.63
N PHE A 114 8.63 6.17 15.69
CA PHE A 114 8.37 4.95 16.44
C PHE A 114 7.76 3.84 15.57
N MET A 115 6.81 4.17 14.72
CA MET A 115 6.18 3.20 13.81
C MET A 115 7.13 2.69 12.74
N ILE A 116 8.04 3.53 12.22
CA ILE A 116 9.10 3.11 11.29
C ILE A 116 9.99 2.08 11.95
N ASP A 117 10.55 2.42 13.13
CA ASP A 117 11.48 1.57 13.86
C ASP A 117 10.84 0.21 14.18
N GLU A 118 9.59 0.22 14.65
CA GLU A 118 8.87 -0.99 15.02
C GLU A 118 8.45 -1.84 13.80
N CYS A 119 8.06 -1.24 12.68
CA CYS A 119 7.77 -1.98 11.44
C CYS A 119 9.05 -2.60 10.87
N HIS A 120 10.12 -1.82 10.74
CA HIS A 120 11.39 -2.27 10.19
C HIS A 120 12.02 -3.38 11.02
N ARG A 121 11.95 -3.30 12.35
CA ARG A 121 12.40 -4.36 13.27
C ARG A 121 11.70 -5.70 13.03
N ARG A 122 10.47 -5.66 12.49
CA ARG A 122 9.66 -6.84 12.13
C ARG A 122 9.78 -7.25 10.66
N GLY A 123 10.60 -6.54 9.88
CA GLY A 123 10.72 -6.75 8.43
C GLY A 123 9.51 -6.26 7.63
N MET A 124 8.65 -5.42 8.23
CA MET A 124 7.50 -4.81 7.55
C MET A 124 7.87 -3.45 6.96
N GLU A 125 7.29 -3.09 5.82
CA GLU A 125 7.35 -1.73 5.30
C GLU A 125 6.40 -0.79 6.05
N LEU A 126 6.78 0.49 6.19
CA LEU A 126 5.89 1.55 6.64
C LEU A 126 5.63 2.55 5.52
N HIS A 127 4.37 2.69 5.13
CA HIS A 127 3.90 3.71 4.20
C HIS A 127 3.18 4.81 4.99
N ALA A 128 3.71 6.03 4.93
CA ALA A 128 3.12 7.19 5.59
C ALA A 128 1.87 7.65 4.82
N TRP A 129 0.70 7.48 5.43
CA TRP A 129 -0.57 7.88 4.85
C TRP A 129 -0.91 9.33 5.16
N VAL A 130 -1.07 10.09 4.09
CA VAL A 130 -1.39 11.51 4.07
C VAL A 130 -2.76 11.71 3.43
N ASN A 131 -3.67 12.37 4.15
CA ASN A 131 -4.81 13.01 3.52
C ASN A 131 -4.33 14.36 2.96
N PRO A 132 -4.44 14.62 1.64
CA PRO A 132 -3.84 15.81 1.03
C PRO A 132 -4.61 17.10 1.36
N TYR A 133 -5.93 17.09 1.23
CA TYR A 133 -6.71 18.33 1.21
C TYR A 133 -7.52 18.60 2.49
N ARG A 134 -7.82 17.60 3.32
CA ARG A 134 -8.65 17.79 4.51
C ARG A 134 -7.94 18.65 5.57
N VAL A 135 -8.67 19.58 6.16
CA VAL A 135 -8.20 20.47 7.23
C VAL A 135 -9.10 20.42 8.46
N LYS A 136 -10.42 20.30 8.27
CA LYS A 136 -11.37 20.09 9.36
C LYS A 136 -12.40 19.03 9.00
N THR A 137 -12.48 17.98 9.81
CA THR A 137 -13.58 16.99 9.78
C THR A 137 -14.92 17.53 10.28
N SER A 138 -14.91 18.62 11.04
CA SER A 138 -16.10 19.32 11.55
C SER A 138 -15.81 20.81 11.77
N LEU A 139 -16.74 21.71 11.45
CA LEU A 139 -16.58 23.15 11.73
C LEU A 139 -16.40 23.45 13.22
N LYS A 140 -16.86 22.56 14.10
CA LYS A 140 -16.69 22.66 15.55
C LYS A 140 -15.25 22.42 16.02
N ASN A 141 -14.42 21.79 15.20
CA ASN A 141 -13.02 21.52 15.53
C ASN A 141 -12.23 22.83 15.56
N GLN A 142 -11.60 23.15 16.69
CA GLN A 142 -10.70 24.30 16.77
C GLN A 142 -9.36 23.98 16.10
N LEU A 143 -8.82 24.93 15.35
CA LEU A 143 -7.47 24.85 14.79
C LEU A 143 -6.46 25.48 15.75
N ALA A 144 -5.24 24.97 15.78
CA ALA A 144 -4.17 25.58 16.56
C ALA A 144 -3.91 27.03 16.10
N PRO A 145 -3.52 27.96 16.99
CA PRO A 145 -3.29 29.37 16.61
C PRO A 145 -2.30 29.54 15.44
N GLY A 146 -1.22 28.75 15.40
CA GLY A 146 -0.22 28.77 14.33
C GLY A 146 -0.54 27.92 13.10
N HIS A 147 -1.76 27.37 12.98
CA HIS A 147 -2.14 26.56 11.83
C HIS A 147 -2.15 27.40 10.54
N VAL A 148 -1.70 26.83 9.41
CA VAL A 148 -1.59 27.52 8.11
C VAL A 148 -2.91 28.19 7.65
N TYR A 149 -4.06 27.60 7.97
CA TYR A 149 -5.39 28.21 7.85
C TYR A 149 -5.51 29.63 8.41
N ASN A 150 -4.91 29.92 9.57
CA ASN A 150 -4.99 31.25 10.18
C ASN A 150 -4.03 32.24 9.52
N LEU A 151 -2.98 31.75 8.84
CA LEU A 151 -1.98 32.56 8.15
C LEU A 151 -2.39 32.86 6.71
N HIS A 152 -3.03 31.89 6.06
CA HIS A 152 -3.43 31.93 4.66
C HIS A 152 -4.89 31.46 4.49
N PRO A 153 -5.88 32.14 5.10
CA PRO A 153 -7.28 31.72 5.03
C PRO A 153 -7.80 31.62 3.59
N GLU A 154 -7.20 32.35 2.65
CA GLU A 154 -7.53 32.33 1.23
C GLU A 154 -7.18 31.01 0.52
N TRP A 155 -6.41 30.11 1.16
CA TRP A 155 -6.10 28.78 0.59
C TRP A 155 -7.20 27.74 0.84
N PHE A 156 -8.24 28.10 1.59
CA PHE A 156 -9.17 27.12 2.16
C PHE A 156 -10.61 27.38 1.78
N LEU A 157 -11.35 26.30 1.62
CA LEU A 157 -12.76 26.29 1.26
C LEU A 157 -13.58 25.50 2.28
N THR A 158 -14.72 26.06 2.66
CA THR A 158 -15.70 25.37 3.51
C THR A 158 -16.72 24.65 2.64
N TYR A 159 -16.87 23.34 2.80
CA TYR A 159 -17.88 22.54 2.10
C TYR A 159 -18.64 21.67 3.09
N GLY A 160 -19.97 21.83 3.14
CA GLY A 160 -20.80 21.29 4.22
C GLY A 160 -20.27 21.69 5.61
N ASN A 161 -19.98 20.69 6.44
CA ASN A 161 -19.43 20.86 7.79
C ASN A 161 -17.90 20.70 7.84
N GLN A 162 -17.19 20.81 6.72
CA GLN A 162 -15.76 20.51 6.63
C GLN A 162 -14.98 21.66 5.97
N VAL A 163 -13.67 21.67 6.19
CA VAL A 163 -12.73 22.63 5.56
C VAL A 163 -11.65 21.86 4.82
N PHE A 164 -11.32 22.33 3.63
CA PHE A 164 -10.33 21.75 2.74
C PHE A 164 -9.37 22.81 2.22
N PHE A 165 -8.13 22.42 1.92
CA PHE A 165 -7.32 23.16 0.95
C PHE A 165 -8.07 23.22 -0.38
N ASP A 166 -8.04 24.38 -1.04
CA ASP A 166 -8.54 24.54 -2.40
C ASP A 166 -7.56 23.85 -3.38
N PRO A 167 -7.95 22.76 -4.08
CA PRO A 167 -7.06 22.09 -5.02
C PRO A 167 -6.67 22.99 -6.21
N GLY A 168 -7.49 23.98 -6.54
CA GLY A 168 -7.28 24.92 -7.64
C GLY A 168 -6.18 25.96 -7.40
N LEU A 169 -5.66 26.07 -6.18
CA LEU A 169 -4.61 27.03 -5.83
C LEU A 169 -3.22 26.38 -5.88
N PRO A 170 -2.27 26.95 -6.66
CA PRO A 170 -0.88 26.49 -6.66
C PRO A 170 -0.23 26.49 -5.27
N GLN A 171 -0.62 27.43 -4.40
CA GLN A 171 -0.11 27.53 -3.03
C GLN A 171 -0.52 26.34 -2.17
N SER A 172 -1.76 25.85 -2.30
CA SER A 172 -2.23 24.65 -1.63
C SER A 172 -1.38 23.45 -2.00
N ARG A 173 -1.17 23.22 -3.30
CA ARG A 173 -0.36 22.09 -3.78
C ARG A 173 1.09 22.19 -3.33
N ARG A 174 1.68 23.39 -3.41
CA ARG A 174 3.04 23.66 -2.91
C ARG A 174 3.18 23.34 -1.44
N HIS A 175 2.22 23.74 -0.60
CA HIS A 175 2.27 23.44 0.84
C HIS A 175 2.21 21.93 1.10
N ILE A 176 1.32 21.21 0.41
CA ILE A 176 1.21 19.74 0.52
C ILE A 176 2.52 19.07 0.08
N CYS A 177 3.15 19.53 -1.01
CA CYS A 177 4.45 19.02 -1.44
C CYS A 177 5.56 19.31 -0.43
N LEU A 178 5.57 20.48 0.22
CA LEU A 178 6.53 20.77 1.31
C LEU A 178 6.37 19.81 2.49
N VAL A 179 5.14 19.48 2.86
CA VAL A 179 4.86 18.51 3.93
C VAL A 179 5.35 17.12 3.56
N VAL A 180 5.08 16.66 2.34
CA VAL A 180 5.58 15.36 1.86
C VAL A 180 7.11 15.34 1.75
N ALA A 181 7.73 16.41 1.24
CA ALA A 181 9.18 16.57 1.20
C ALA A 181 9.82 16.47 2.59
N ASP A 182 9.21 17.11 3.60
CA ASP A 182 9.66 17.08 4.98
C ASP A 182 9.61 15.66 5.56
N ILE A 183 8.51 14.93 5.33
CA ILE A 183 8.38 13.52 5.73
C ILE A 183 9.46 12.67 5.07
N VAL A 184 9.55 12.71 3.74
CA VAL A 184 10.46 11.84 2.97
C VAL A 184 11.91 12.14 3.31
N THR A 185 12.28 13.41 3.49
CA THR A 185 13.67 13.78 3.79
C THR A 185 14.09 13.29 5.18
N ARG A 186 13.24 13.47 6.19
CA ARG A 186 13.64 13.24 7.60
C ARG A 186 13.41 11.82 8.08
N TYR A 187 12.43 11.11 7.54
CA TYR A 187 12.04 9.79 8.02
C TYR A 187 12.38 8.70 7.01
N ASP A 188 12.70 7.51 7.50
CA ASP A 188 12.99 6.33 6.65
C ASP A 188 11.71 5.57 6.27
N VAL A 189 10.74 6.28 5.70
CA VAL A 189 9.51 5.66 5.18
C VAL A 189 9.80 4.83 3.92
N ASP A 190 9.08 3.72 3.74
CA ASP A 190 9.17 2.91 2.53
C ASP A 190 8.24 3.42 1.42
N GLY A 191 7.20 4.18 1.80
CA GLY A 191 6.29 4.81 0.88
C GLY A 191 5.52 6.00 1.44
N ILE A 192 4.99 6.82 0.53
CA ILE A 192 3.93 7.79 0.76
C ILE A 192 2.63 7.22 0.20
N HIS A 193 1.56 7.33 0.96
CA HIS A 193 0.25 6.83 0.58
C HIS A 193 -0.81 7.92 0.67
N ILE A 194 -1.66 8.02 -0.35
CA ILE A 194 -2.87 8.86 -0.34
C ILE A 194 -4.09 7.97 -0.45
N ASP A 195 -5.14 8.27 0.30
CA ASP A 195 -6.43 7.57 0.24
C ASP A 195 -7.35 8.15 -0.86
N ASP A 196 -8.66 8.06 -0.69
CA ASP A 196 -9.67 8.41 -1.71
C ASP A 196 -10.16 9.86 -1.63
N TYR A 197 -9.64 10.67 -0.71
CA TYR A 197 -10.09 12.05 -0.51
C TYR A 197 -9.32 13.05 -1.38
N PHE A 198 -9.83 13.28 -2.58
CA PHE A 198 -9.40 14.35 -3.48
C PHE A 198 -10.31 15.57 -3.29
N TYR A 199 -11.26 15.79 -4.21
CA TYR A 199 -12.43 16.59 -3.85
C TYR A 199 -13.33 15.80 -2.89
N PRO A 200 -14.05 16.47 -1.98
CA PRO A 200 -14.95 15.80 -1.06
C PRO A 200 -16.13 15.14 -1.78
N TYR A 201 -16.72 14.14 -1.12
CA TYR A 201 -17.91 13.47 -1.64
C TYR A 201 -19.03 14.51 -1.82
N PRO A 202 -19.76 14.48 -2.95
CA PRO A 202 -20.73 15.50 -3.28
C PRO A 202 -21.91 15.52 -2.30
N ILE A 203 -22.27 16.73 -1.87
CA ILE A 203 -23.48 17.03 -1.11
C ILE A 203 -24.57 17.43 -2.11
N SER A 204 -25.71 16.75 -2.06
CA SER A 204 -26.84 17.01 -2.95
C SER A 204 -27.25 18.49 -2.89
N GLY A 205 -27.35 19.14 -4.06
CA GLY A 205 -27.73 20.55 -4.18
C GLY A 205 -26.64 21.56 -3.83
N GLN A 206 -25.42 21.13 -3.52
CA GLN A 206 -24.31 22.01 -3.14
C GLN A 206 -23.06 21.75 -4.00
N ASP A 207 -22.71 22.70 -4.87
CA ASP A 207 -21.42 22.66 -5.60
C ASP A 207 -20.26 22.99 -4.65
N PHE A 208 -19.08 22.43 -4.93
CA PHE A 208 -17.86 22.79 -4.21
C PHE A 208 -17.48 24.25 -4.52
N PRO A 209 -17.17 25.09 -3.51
CA PRO A 209 -17.20 26.55 -3.66
C PRO A 209 -15.89 27.16 -4.20
N ASP A 210 -15.29 26.53 -5.20
CA ASP A 210 -14.05 26.93 -5.87
C ASP A 210 -14.28 27.86 -7.08
N ASN A 211 -15.41 28.57 -7.14
CA ASN A 211 -15.75 29.47 -8.26
C ASN A 211 -14.72 30.59 -8.47
N ALA A 212 -14.21 31.18 -7.38
CA ALA A 212 -13.20 32.23 -7.45
C ALA A 212 -11.88 31.70 -8.05
N SER A 213 -11.46 30.51 -7.62
CA SER A 213 -10.27 29.85 -8.15
C SER A 213 -10.45 29.41 -9.60
N TYR A 214 -11.64 28.91 -9.97
CA TYR A 214 -11.96 28.60 -11.36
C TYR A 214 -11.95 29.86 -12.26
N ALA A 215 -12.53 30.97 -11.81
CA ALA A 215 -12.49 32.23 -12.56
C ALA A 215 -11.06 32.74 -12.78
N ARG A 216 -10.15 32.45 -11.83
CA ARG A 216 -8.75 32.90 -11.91
C ARG A 216 -7.85 31.97 -12.71
N TYR A 217 -8.02 30.66 -12.60
CA TYR A 217 -7.08 29.66 -13.13
C TYR A 217 -7.71 28.66 -14.12
N GLY A 218 -9.00 28.76 -14.40
CA GLY A 218 -9.76 27.79 -15.21
C GLY A 218 -10.04 28.22 -16.65
N GLN A 219 -9.53 29.37 -17.10
CA GLN A 219 -9.91 29.98 -18.40
C GLN A 219 -9.57 29.10 -19.62
N ASP A 220 -8.56 28.23 -19.51
CA ASP A 220 -8.15 27.32 -20.59
C ASP A 220 -8.97 26.02 -20.63
N PHE A 221 -9.90 25.81 -19.70
CA PHE A 221 -10.71 24.60 -19.61
C PHE A 221 -12.12 24.82 -20.12
N LYS A 222 -12.60 23.86 -20.91
CA LYS A 222 -13.96 23.88 -21.46
C LYS A 222 -15.03 23.79 -20.38
N ASN A 223 -14.73 23.12 -19.27
CA ASN A 223 -15.63 22.99 -18.14
C ASN A 223 -14.85 22.88 -16.83
N LYS A 224 -15.56 23.17 -15.74
CA LYS A 224 -15.03 23.15 -14.38
C LYS A 224 -14.58 21.75 -13.92
N ALA A 225 -15.21 20.68 -14.40
CA ALA A 225 -14.84 19.31 -14.02
C ALA A 225 -13.47 18.90 -14.57
N ASP A 226 -13.16 19.25 -15.82
CA ASP A 226 -11.83 19.02 -16.41
C ASP A 226 -10.76 19.83 -15.68
N TRP A 227 -11.06 21.08 -15.31
CA TRP A 227 -10.16 21.89 -14.51
C TRP A 227 -9.90 21.28 -13.12
N ARG A 228 -10.95 20.83 -12.42
CA ARG A 228 -10.83 20.14 -11.12
C ARG A 228 -9.95 18.88 -11.24
N ARG A 229 -10.18 18.04 -12.26
CA ARG A 229 -9.34 16.86 -12.55
C ARG A 229 -7.89 17.26 -12.80
N HIS A 230 -7.66 18.28 -13.63
CA HIS A 230 -6.33 18.77 -13.91
C HIS A 230 -5.59 19.22 -12.65
N ASN A 231 -6.24 19.91 -11.73
CA ASN A 231 -5.63 20.34 -10.47
C ASN A 231 -5.20 19.17 -9.59
N VAL A 232 -6.01 18.10 -9.52
CA VAL A 232 -5.63 16.89 -8.81
C VAL A 232 -4.46 16.20 -9.52
N ASN A 233 -4.48 16.10 -10.84
CA ASN A 233 -3.38 15.56 -11.64
C ASN A 233 -2.07 16.31 -11.39
N LEU A 234 -2.13 17.65 -11.30
CA LEU A 234 -0.97 18.48 -10.97
C LEU A 234 -0.41 18.12 -9.59
N LEU A 235 -1.25 17.97 -8.56
CA LEU A 235 -0.77 17.58 -7.24
C LEU A 235 -0.08 16.22 -7.28
N ILE A 236 -0.73 15.21 -7.89
CA ILE A 236 -0.16 13.86 -7.96
C ILE A 236 1.19 13.87 -8.68
N ARG A 237 1.30 14.59 -9.79
CA ARG A 237 2.56 14.75 -10.52
C ARG A 237 3.62 15.51 -9.71
N GLU A 238 3.26 16.60 -9.05
CA GLU A 238 4.17 17.39 -8.21
C GLU A 238 4.69 16.57 -7.01
N LEU A 239 3.81 15.77 -6.39
CA LEU A 239 4.19 14.84 -5.32
C LEU A 239 5.14 13.75 -5.81
N HIS A 240 4.89 13.17 -6.98
CA HIS A 240 5.79 12.21 -7.60
C HIS A 240 7.21 12.78 -7.70
N TYR A 241 7.38 13.95 -8.35
CA TYR A 241 8.69 14.56 -8.49
C TYR A 241 9.32 14.93 -7.15
N THR A 242 8.53 15.46 -6.22
CA THR A 242 8.99 15.77 -4.86
C THR A 242 9.58 14.54 -4.16
N ILE A 243 8.93 13.38 -4.28
CA ILE A 243 9.40 12.14 -3.68
C ILE A 243 10.68 11.65 -4.37
N ARG A 244 10.71 11.67 -5.72
CA ARG A 244 11.87 11.20 -6.50
C ARG A 244 13.12 12.05 -6.27
N GLU A 245 12.95 13.36 -6.14
CA GLU A 245 14.05 14.30 -5.85
C GLU A 245 14.62 14.07 -4.44
N ALA A 246 13.78 13.73 -3.46
CA ALA A 246 14.21 13.53 -2.08
C ALA A 246 14.81 12.14 -1.85
N LYS A 247 14.07 11.07 -2.19
CA LYS A 247 14.48 9.66 -2.01
C LYS A 247 13.83 8.81 -3.12
N PRO A 248 14.55 8.50 -4.21
CA PRO A 248 13.97 7.83 -5.38
C PRO A 248 13.51 6.39 -5.12
N TRP A 249 13.86 5.78 -3.98
CA TRP A 249 13.36 4.48 -3.55
C TRP A 249 12.06 4.53 -2.75
N VAL A 250 11.55 5.70 -2.39
CA VAL A 250 10.29 5.81 -1.65
C VAL A 250 9.13 5.66 -2.63
N LYS A 251 8.29 4.65 -2.39
CA LYS A 251 7.13 4.35 -3.24
C LYS A 251 6.05 5.41 -3.04
N PHE A 252 5.29 5.74 -4.05
CA PHE A 252 4.13 6.61 -3.99
C PHE A 252 2.92 5.86 -4.50
N GLY A 253 1.93 5.63 -3.65
CA GLY A 253 0.72 4.93 -4.09
C GLY A 253 -0.56 5.55 -3.57
N VAL A 254 -1.64 5.20 -4.26
CA VAL A 254 -2.97 5.78 -4.03
C VAL A 254 -3.97 4.65 -3.77
N SER A 255 -4.87 4.86 -2.82
CA SER A 255 -6.03 4.02 -2.56
C SER A 255 -7.32 4.75 -2.96
N PRO A 256 -7.68 4.74 -4.25
CA PRO A 256 -8.83 5.48 -4.73
C PRO A 256 -10.14 4.76 -4.37
N PHE A 257 -11.27 5.43 -4.55
CA PHE A 257 -12.59 4.79 -4.42
C PHE A 257 -12.69 3.56 -5.34
N GLY A 258 -13.49 2.55 -4.99
CA GLY A 258 -13.49 1.29 -5.74
C GLY A 258 -14.05 1.38 -7.16
N ILE A 259 -14.87 2.39 -7.49
CA ILE A 259 -15.42 2.61 -8.83
C ILE A 259 -14.65 3.75 -9.51
N TYR A 260 -13.94 3.46 -10.61
CA TYR A 260 -13.32 4.52 -11.43
C TYR A 260 -14.39 5.34 -12.16
N ARG A 261 -15.20 4.66 -13.00
CA ARG A 261 -16.36 5.18 -13.71
C ARG A 261 -17.40 4.08 -13.87
N ASN A 262 -18.68 4.45 -13.86
CA ASN A 262 -19.78 3.56 -14.20
C ASN A 262 -19.90 3.46 -15.73
N GLN A 263 -20.35 2.30 -16.22
CA GLN A 263 -20.62 2.06 -17.64
C GLN A 263 -21.62 3.07 -18.25
N SER A 264 -22.51 3.63 -17.44
CA SER A 264 -23.47 4.66 -17.89
C SER A 264 -22.83 6.03 -18.15
N SER A 265 -21.69 6.31 -17.52
CA SER A 265 -20.94 7.57 -17.70
C SER A 265 -19.88 7.44 -18.79
N ASP A 266 -19.30 6.25 -18.91
CA ASP A 266 -18.27 5.90 -19.90
C ASP A 266 -18.47 4.44 -20.33
N PRO A 267 -18.60 4.12 -21.63
CA PRO A 267 -18.74 2.74 -22.10
C PRO A 267 -17.63 1.77 -21.63
N LEU A 268 -16.43 2.29 -21.32
CA LEU A 268 -15.30 1.53 -20.77
C LEU A 268 -15.34 1.39 -19.25
N GLY A 269 -16.27 2.08 -18.58
CA GLY A 269 -16.47 2.00 -17.14
C GLY A 269 -16.95 0.62 -16.67
N SER A 270 -16.82 0.36 -15.37
CA SER A 270 -17.30 -0.87 -14.75
C SER A 270 -18.83 -0.96 -14.78
N ARG A 271 -19.39 -2.17 -14.81
CA ARG A 271 -20.84 -2.42 -14.77
C ARG A 271 -21.42 -2.17 -13.37
N THR A 272 -21.31 -0.92 -12.91
CA THR A 272 -21.65 -0.44 -11.57
C THR A 272 -22.56 0.78 -11.65
N LYS A 273 -23.09 1.19 -10.48
CA LYS A 273 -23.97 2.35 -10.30
C LYS A 273 -23.66 3.02 -8.96
N GLY A 274 -22.59 3.78 -8.86
CA GLY A 274 -22.22 4.47 -7.61
C GLY A 274 -21.48 5.77 -7.84
N LEU A 275 -20.93 6.31 -6.75
CA LEU A 275 -19.90 7.36 -6.77
C LEU A 275 -18.73 6.91 -7.66
N GLN A 276 -18.08 7.84 -8.35
CA GLN A 276 -17.02 7.59 -9.32
C GLN A 276 -15.81 8.46 -9.01
N ASN A 277 -14.62 7.88 -9.02
CA ASN A 277 -13.38 8.65 -8.87
C ASN A 277 -13.28 9.77 -9.89
N TYR A 278 -13.45 9.46 -11.18
CA TYR A 278 -13.18 10.40 -12.26
C TYR A 278 -14.21 11.55 -12.31
N ASP A 279 -15.47 11.23 -12.09
CA ASP A 279 -16.59 12.15 -12.31
C ASP A 279 -16.92 12.96 -11.05
N ASP A 280 -16.92 12.32 -9.88
CA ASP A 280 -17.41 12.93 -8.63
C ASP A 280 -16.28 13.43 -7.73
N LEU A 281 -15.14 12.71 -7.71
CA LEU A 281 -13.97 13.04 -6.88
C LEU A 281 -12.84 13.71 -7.69
N TYR A 282 -13.00 13.80 -9.01
CA TYR A 282 -12.05 14.36 -9.97
C TYR A 282 -10.66 13.71 -9.92
N ALA A 283 -10.62 12.41 -9.66
CA ALA A 283 -9.42 11.60 -9.55
C ALA A 283 -9.23 10.71 -10.79
N ASP A 284 -8.32 11.11 -11.68
CA ASP A 284 -8.00 10.36 -12.89
C ASP A 284 -6.88 9.33 -12.66
N VAL A 285 -7.15 8.34 -11.81
CA VAL A 285 -6.13 7.41 -11.32
C VAL A 285 -5.52 6.52 -12.41
N LEU A 286 -6.26 6.25 -13.49
CA LEU A 286 -5.72 5.53 -14.65
C LEU A 286 -4.66 6.36 -15.38
N LEU A 287 -4.89 7.67 -15.54
CA LEU A 287 -3.88 8.57 -16.09
C LEU A 287 -2.62 8.55 -15.22
N TRP A 288 -2.75 8.65 -13.89
CA TRP A 288 -1.60 8.70 -12.99
C TRP A 288 -0.74 7.44 -13.06
N ALA A 289 -1.40 6.28 -13.15
CA ALA A 289 -0.71 5.00 -13.30
C ALA A 289 0.02 4.90 -14.65
N ARG A 290 -0.67 5.26 -15.74
CA ARG A 290 -0.13 5.25 -17.12
C ARG A 290 1.08 6.16 -17.28
N GLU A 291 1.00 7.37 -16.72
CA GLU A 291 2.10 8.35 -16.75
C GLU A 291 3.22 8.00 -15.75
N GLY A 292 3.02 7.01 -14.88
CA GLY A 292 3.99 6.63 -13.86
C GLY A 292 4.15 7.61 -12.70
N TRP A 293 3.16 8.48 -12.49
CA TRP A 293 3.18 9.40 -11.34
C TRP A 293 2.93 8.66 -10.04
N ILE A 294 2.25 7.50 -10.08
CA ILE A 294 2.09 6.61 -8.94
C ILE A 294 2.72 5.24 -9.25
N ASP A 295 3.29 4.62 -8.22
CA ASP A 295 3.94 3.33 -8.30
C ASP A 295 2.99 2.16 -8.02
N TYR A 296 1.88 2.39 -7.32
CA TYR A 296 0.86 1.36 -7.10
C TYR A 296 -0.53 1.94 -6.86
N ASN A 297 -1.54 1.10 -7.12
CA ASN A 297 -2.95 1.40 -6.86
C ASN A 297 -3.57 0.40 -5.89
N ILE A 298 -4.42 0.90 -4.97
CA ILE A 298 -5.21 0.08 -4.05
C ILE A 298 -6.69 0.47 -4.08
N PRO A 299 -7.45 0.20 -5.16
CA PRO A 299 -8.88 0.52 -5.18
C PRO A 299 -9.62 -0.08 -3.99
N GLN A 300 -10.44 0.75 -3.34
CA GLN A 300 -11.24 0.39 -2.17
C GLN A 300 -12.49 -0.41 -2.59
N ILE A 301 -12.33 -1.71 -2.82
CA ILE A 301 -13.42 -2.61 -3.21
C ILE A 301 -14.06 -3.21 -1.96
N TYR A 302 -14.79 -2.37 -1.24
CA TYR A 302 -15.30 -2.72 0.10
C TYR A 302 -16.64 -3.46 0.09
N TRP A 303 -17.27 -3.64 -1.06
CA TRP A 303 -18.57 -4.32 -1.17
C TRP A 303 -18.45 -5.85 -1.07
N GLU A 304 -19.59 -6.50 -0.88
CA GLU A 304 -19.76 -7.94 -0.99
C GLU A 304 -19.84 -8.42 -2.45
N ILE A 305 -19.52 -9.68 -2.68
CA ILE A 305 -19.78 -10.36 -3.94
C ILE A 305 -21.29 -10.45 -4.14
N GLY A 306 -21.76 -10.03 -5.31
CA GLY A 306 -23.17 -9.93 -5.66
C GLY A 306 -23.81 -8.58 -5.36
N HIS A 307 -23.08 -7.59 -4.82
CA HIS A 307 -23.66 -6.29 -4.48
C HIS A 307 -24.31 -5.62 -5.71
N PRO A 308 -25.60 -5.24 -5.65
CA PRO A 308 -26.39 -4.90 -6.84
C PRO A 308 -25.93 -3.65 -7.59
N ARG A 309 -25.14 -2.78 -6.94
CA ARG A 309 -24.64 -1.53 -7.52
C ARG A 309 -23.14 -1.48 -7.71
N ALA A 310 -22.39 -2.37 -7.06
CA ALA A 310 -20.94 -2.28 -6.94
C ALA A 310 -20.37 -3.67 -6.61
N ASP A 311 -20.76 -4.66 -7.38
CA ASP A 311 -20.36 -6.06 -7.17
C ASP A 311 -18.83 -6.17 -7.09
N TYR A 312 -18.37 -6.80 -6.00
CA TYR A 312 -16.94 -7.01 -5.75
C TYR A 312 -16.25 -7.73 -6.92
N GLU A 313 -16.89 -8.78 -7.45
CA GLU A 313 -16.28 -9.57 -8.52
C GLU A 313 -16.12 -8.74 -9.80
N THR A 314 -17.18 -8.02 -10.19
CA THR A 314 -17.16 -7.09 -11.32
C THR A 314 -16.04 -6.05 -11.19
N LEU A 315 -15.86 -5.47 -10.00
CA LEU A 315 -14.84 -4.45 -9.78
C LEU A 315 -13.42 -5.00 -9.78
N VAL A 316 -13.17 -6.15 -9.12
CA VAL A 316 -11.83 -6.79 -9.14
C VAL A 316 -11.43 -7.12 -10.56
N LYS A 317 -12.35 -7.70 -11.35
CA LYS A 317 -12.11 -7.99 -12.77
C LYS A 317 -11.80 -6.74 -13.58
N TRP A 318 -12.57 -5.68 -13.37
CA TRP A 318 -12.37 -4.44 -14.11
C TRP A 318 -10.99 -3.84 -13.79
N TRP A 319 -10.61 -3.74 -12.52
CA TRP A 319 -9.29 -3.21 -12.13
C TRP A 319 -8.14 -4.07 -12.63
N ALA A 320 -8.27 -5.40 -12.57
CA ALA A 320 -7.24 -6.32 -13.06
C ALA A 320 -6.94 -6.14 -14.56
N LEU A 321 -7.91 -5.68 -15.35
CA LEU A 321 -7.77 -5.41 -16.79
C LEU A 321 -7.31 -3.98 -17.11
N HIS A 322 -7.34 -3.07 -16.13
CA HIS A 322 -7.05 -1.64 -16.31
C HIS A 322 -5.97 -1.14 -15.32
N SER A 323 -5.02 -1.99 -14.93
CA SER A 323 -3.96 -1.62 -13.97
C SER A 323 -2.85 -0.74 -14.55
N GLU A 324 -2.88 -0.43 -15.86
CA GLU A 324 -1.99 0.52 -16.55
C GLU A 324 -0.48 0.27 -16.29
N ASN A 325 -0.05 -0.99 -16.31
CA ASN A 325 1.33 -1.44 -16.05
C ASN A 325 1.91 -1.05 -14.68
N ARG A 326 1.06 -0.71 -13.70
CA ARG A 326 1.46 -0.53 -12.31
C ARG A 326 0.93 -1.66 -11.42
N PRO A 327 1.65 -2.02 -10.35
CA PRO A 327 1.15 -2.91 -9.31
C PRO A 327 -0.25 -2.53 -8.84
N LEU A 328 -1.16 -3.49 -8.88
CA LEU A 328 -2.51 -3.39 -8.36
C LEU A 328 -2.63 -4.24 -7.10
N PHE A 329 -3.17 -3.65 -6.04
CA PHE A 329 -3.55 -4.35 -4.83
C PHE A 329 -5.03 -4.10 -4.54
N ILE A 330 -5.72 -5.03 -3.89
CA ILE A 330 -7.15 -4.85 -3.60
C ILE A 330 -7.33 -4.32 -2.17
N GLY A 331 -8.00 -3.18 -2.02
CA GLY A 331 -8.45 -2.69 -0.73
C GLY A 331 -9.70 -3.46 -0.30
N GLN A 332 -9.63 -4.18 0.81
CA GLN A 332 -10.70 -5.06 1.30
C GLN A 332 -11.24 -4.59 2.65
N SER A 333 -12.56 -4.54 2.80
CA SER A 333 -13.21 -4.35 4.09
C SER A 333 -13.35 -5.69 4.81
N ILE A 334 -12.72 -5.83 5.98
CA ILE A 334 -12.85 -7.03 6.83
C ILE A 334 -14.31 -7.19 7.25
N ASP A 335 -14.92 -6.13 7.79
CA ASP A 335 -16.28 -6.16 8.33
C ASP A 335 -17.30 -6.59 7.26
N ASN A 336 -17.22 -6.05 6.04
CA ASN A 336 -18.12 -6.46 4.95
C ASN A 336 -17.79 -7.88 4.45
N THR A 337 -16.55 -8.32 4.51
CA THR A 337 -16.20 -9.68 4.07
C THR A 337 -16.78 -10.74 5.00
N ILE A 338 -16.81 -10.47 6.32
CA ILE A 338 -17.33 -11.41 7.32
C ILE A 338 -18.85 -11.32 7.51
N ALA A 339 -19.46 -10.16 7.23
CA ALA A 339 -20.89 -9.93 7.43
C ALA A 339 -21.77 -10.62 6.38
N HIS A 340 -21.20 -10.96 5.22
CA HIS A 340 -21.93 -11.53 4.09
C HIS A 340 -21.50 -12.98 3.83
N ALA A 341 -22.49 -13.83 3.52
CA ALA A 341 -22.25 -15.22 3.16
C ALA A 341 -21.72 -15.34 1.71
N ASP A 342 -20.99 -16.41 1.42
CA ASP A 342 -20.60 -16.72 0.05
C ASP A 342 -21.84 -17.05 -0.81
N PRO A 343 -21.98 -16.45 -2.01
CA PRO A 343 -23.14 -16.68 -2.88
C PRO A 343 -23.34 -18.15 -3.29
N ASN A 344 -22.27 -18.94 -3.31
CA ASN A 344 -22.29 -20.35 -3.71
C ASN A 344 -22.26 -21.30 -2.49
N ASN A 345 -21.92 -20.81 -1.30
CA ASN A 345 -21.94 -21.59 -0.07
C ASN A 345 -22.35 -20.71 1.12
N PRO A 346 -23.64 -20.72 1.52
CA PRO A 346 -24.14 -19.84 2.56
C PRO A 346 -23.59 -20.13 3.97
N ASN A 347 -22.88 -21.25 4.17
CA ASN A 347 -22.31 -21.64 5.46
C ASN A 347 -20.95 -21.01 5.77
N ILE A 348 -20.37 -20.29 4.81
CA ILE A 348 -19.08 -19.60 4.97
C ILE A 348 -19.22 -18.13 4.59
N ASN A 349 -18.35 -17.29 5.14
CA ASN A 349 -18.24 -15.91 4.71
C ASN A 349 -17.51 -15.79 3.35
N GLN A 350 -17.39 -14.58 2.82
CA GLN A 350 -16.85 -14.36 1.48
C GLN A 350 -15.32 -14.39 1.37
N LEU A 351 -14.58 -14.53 2.48
CA LEU A 351 -13.11 -14.49 2.46
C LEU A 351 -12.50 -15.51 1.47
N PRO A 352 -12.91 -16.79 1.45
CA PRO A 352 -12.31 -17.77 0.55
C PRO A 352 -12.45 -17.40 -0.93
N LYS A 353 -13.64 -16.93 -1.33
CA LYS A 353 -13.89 -16.54 -2.73
C LYS A 353 -13.19 -15.23 -3.08
N LYS A 354 -13.11 -14.27 -2.17
CA LYS A 354 -12.34 -13.03 -2.39
C LYS A 354 -10.84 -13.29 -2.55
N MET A 355 -10.25 -14.16 -1.73
CA MET A 355 -8.83 -14.55 -1.83
C MET A 355 -8.54 -15.34 -3.10
N ALA A 356 -9.43 -16.27 -3.48
CA ALA A 356 -9.30 -17.01 -4.73
C ALA A 356 -9.39 -16.08 -5.95
N LEU A 357 -10.33 -15.11 -5.93
CA LEU A 357 -10.52 -14.17 -7.03
C LEU A 357 -9.32 -13.23 -7.20
N GLN A 358 -8.76 -12.67 -6.12
CA GLN A 358 -7.62 -11.76 -6.27
C GLN A 358 -6.38 -12.50 -6.81
N ARG A 359 -6.15 -13.75 -6.39
CA ARG A 359 -5.00 -14.57 -6.83
C ARG A 359 -5.17 -15.17 -8.22
N SER A 360 -6.35 -15.09 -8.83
CA SER A 360 -6.57 -15.58 -10.20
C SER A 360 -6.11 -14.57 -11.27
N TYR A 361 -5.76 -13.34 -10.88
CA TYR A 361 -5.27 -12.30 -11.79
C TYR A 361 -3.79 -12.01 -11.54
N GLN A 362 -2.96 -12.19 -12.55
CA GLN A 362 -1.51 -11.91 -12.47
C GLN A 362 -1.20 -10.44 -12.21
N SER A 363 -2.07 -9.52 -12.63
CA SER A 363 -1.91 -8.09 -12.38
C SER A 363 -2.15 -7.70 -10.91
N ILE A 364 -2.82 -8.55 -10.13
CA ILE A 364 -3.08 -8.28 -8.72
C ILE A 364 -1.93 -8.88 -7.89
N GLY A 365 -1.12 -8.00 -7.32
CA GLY A 365 0.05 -8.38 -6.52
C GLY A 365 -0.25 -8.59 -5.03
N GLY A 366 -1.50 -8.52 -4.59
CA GLY A 366 -1.87 -8.66 -3.18
C GLY A 366 -3.07 -7.81 -2.75
N SER A 367 -3.15 -7.49 -1.47
CA SER A 367 -4.28 -6.77 -0.88
C SER A 367 -3.92 -5.97 0.37
N CYS A 368 -4.76 -4.99 0.69
CA CYS A 368 -4.67 -4.20 1.91
C CYS A 368 -5.97 -4.29 2.70
N GLN A 369 -5.85 -4.57 4.00
CA GLN A 369 -6.98 -4.84 4.88
C GLN A 369 -7.45 -3.56 5.58
N TRP A 370 -8.72 -3.21 5.39
CA TRP A 370 -9.42 -2.19 6.16
C TRP A 370 -10.20 -2.87 7.30
N TYR A 371 -9.79 -2.73 8.56
CA TYR A 371 -8.60 -2.00 9.06
C TYR A 371 -7.96 -2.75 10.22
N ALA A 372 -6.79 -2.29 10.69
CA ALA A 372 -5.94 -3.03 11.62
C ALA A 372 -6.63 -3.49 12.92
N ALA A 373 -7.51 -2.69 13.51
CA ALA A 373 -8.21 -3.10 14.73
C ALA A 373 -9.16 -4.28 14.47
N ALA A 374 -9.88 -4.29 13.35
CA ALA A 374 -10.74 -5.42 12.98
C ALA A 374 -9.96 -6.72 12.80
N LEU A 375 -8.72 -6.63 12.29
CA LEU A 375 -7.82 -7.76 12.18
C LEU A 375 -7.26 -8.20 13.54
N GLU A 376 -6.82 -7.26 14.38
CA GLU A 376 -6.30 -7.52 15.73
C GLU A 376 -7.35 -8.18 16.64
N GLU A 377 -8.60 -7.69 16.57
CA GLU A 377 -9.77 -8.25 17.26
C GLU A 377 -10.19 -9.63 16.72
N ASN A 378 -9.58 -10.09 15.61
CA ASN A 378 -9.90 -11.33 14.93
C ASN A 378 -11.41 -11.45 14.61
N LYS A 379 -12.02 -10.35 14.16
CA LYS A 379 -13.45 -10.32 13.86
C LYS A 379 -13.81 -11.42 12.86
N GLY A 380 -14.85 -12.20 13.17
CA GLY A 380 -15.30 -13.31 12.31
C GLY A 380 -14.23 -14.39 12.04
N ARG A 381 -13.22 -14.51 12.92
CA ARG A 381 -12.05 -15.40 12.76
C ARG A 381 -11.20 -15.08 11.52
N TYR A 382 -11.26 -13.84 11.04
CA TYR A 382 -10.54 -13.41 9.84
C TYR A 382 -9.02 -13.56 9.97
N ARG A 383 -8.44 -13.16 11.11
CA ARG A 383 -7.00 -13.30 11.36
C ARG A 383 -6.58 -14.77 11.40
N ASP A 384 -7.36 -15.62 12.05
CA ASP A 384 -7.07 -17.06 12.11
C ASP A 384 -7.06 -17.66 10.70
N ALA A 385 -8.03 -17.29 9.85
CA ALA A 385 -8.09 -17.75 8.47
C ALA A 385 -6.87 -17.30 7.66
N LEU A 386 -6.39 -16.06 7.85
CA LEU A 386 -5.13 -15.62 7.24
C LEU A 386 -3.96 -16.50 7.71
N ILE A 387 -3.79 -16.68 9.02
CA ILE A 387 -2.67 -17.45 9.58
C ILE A 387 -2.68 -18.91 9.09
N GLN A 388 -3.85 -19.53 9.09
CA GLN A 388 -3.98 -20.97 8.85
C GLN A 388 -3.96 -21.33 7.36
N GLU A 389 -4.56 -20.48 6.51
CA GLU A 389 -4.84 -20.83 5.11
C GLU A 389 -4.22 -19.90 4.09
N TYR A 390 -4.29 -18.58 4.27
CA TYR A 390 -3.96 -17.66 3.17
C TYR A 390 -2.53 -17.11 3.25
N HIS A 391 -2.04 -16.85 4.45
CA HIS A 391 -0.71 -16.29 4.75
C HIS A 391 0.14 -17.24 5.61
N LYS A 392 -0.12 -18.55 5.50
CA LYS A 392 0.56 -19.61 6.27
C LYS A 392 2.09 -19.51 6.26
N TYR A 393 2.66 -19.08 5.14
CA TYR A 393 4.09 -18.87 4.99
C TYR A 393 4.41 -17.38 4.79
N PRO A 394 5.60 -16.91 5.24
CA PRO A 394 6.08 -15.57 4.94
C PRO A 394 6.07 -15.29 3.44
N SER A 395 5.87 -14.03 3.07
CA SER A 395 5.89 -13.59 1.68
C SER A 395 6.61 -12.26 1.56
N LEU A 396 7.39 -12.15 0.49
CA LEU A 396 8.08 -10.93 0.11
C LEU A 396 7.07 -9.97 -0.52
N ILE A 397 7.37 -8.68 -0.52
CA ILE A 397 6.59 -7.73 -1.32
C ILE A 397 6.92 -7.94 -2.82
N PRO A 398 5.96 -7.75 -3.74
CA PRO A 398 6.23 -7.73 -5.17
C PRO A 398 7.36 -6.77 -5.52
N VAL A 399 8.14 -7.11 -6.54
CA VAL A 399 9.21 -6.24 -7.00
C VAL A 399 8.66 -5.01 -7.71
N PHE A 400 9.40 -3.91 -7.63
CA PHE A 400 9.09 -2.65 -8.30
C PHE A 400 10.15 -2.36 -9.36
N ASP A 401 10.38 -3.30 -10.28
CA ASP A 401 11.46 -3.29 -11.28
C ASP A 401 11.48 -2.04 -12.18
N PHE A 402 10.34 -1.39 -12.35
CA PHE A 402 10.25 -0.13 -13.09
C PHE A 402 10.86 1.08 -12.36
N ILE A 403 11.17 0.94 -11.07
CA ILE A 403 11.94 1.91 -10.27
C ILE A 403 13.42 1.52 -10.30
N ASP A 404 13.72 0.25 -10.03
CA ASP A 404 15.07 -0.33 -10.05
C ASP A 404 14.96 -1.86 -10.16
N ASP A 405 15.62 -2.46 -11.15
CA ASP A 405 15.64 -3.90 -11.44
C ASP A 405 16.98 -4.58 -11.08
N GLU A 406 17.92 -3.81 -10.51
CA GLU A 406 19.25 -4.28 -10.15
C GLU A 406 19.31 -4.76 -8.69
N ALA A 407 19.27 -6.08 -8.50
CA ALA A 407 19.38 -6.69 -7.18
C ALA A 407 20.70 -6.36 -6.43
N PRO A 408 20.68 -6.32 -5.08
CA PRO A 408 21.89 -6.18 -4.30
C PRO A 408 22.84 -7.35 -4.52
N LYS A 409 24.11 -7.17 -4.17
CA LYS A 409 25.08 -8.28 -4.21
C LYS A 409 24.73 -9.33 -3.15
N LYS A 410 25.16 -10.56 -3.38
CA LYS A 410 25.02 -11.65 -2.41
C LYS A 410 25.72 -11.35 -1.07
N VAL A 411 25.17 -11.89 0.01
CA VAL A 411 25.79 -11.81 1.35
C VAL A 411 27.19 -12.42 1.35
N ARG A 412 28.01 -12.04 2.34
CA ARG A 412 29.40 -12.52 2.45
C ARG A 412 29.63 -13.23 3.76
N LYS A 413 30.64 -14.10 3.82
CA LYS A 413 31.11 -14.76 5.06
C LYS A 413 30.00 -15.49 5.85
N LEU A 414 29.03 -16.13 5.17
CA LEU A 414 27.97 -16.89 5.81
C LEU A 414 28.53 -18.06 6.63
N LYS A 415 28.35 -18.04 7.95
CA LYS A 415 28.86 -19.08 8.85
C LYS A 415 28.01 -19.22 10.11
N PRO A 416 27.87 -20.43 10.66
CA PRO A 416 27.32 -20.60 12.00
C PRO A 416 28.39 -20.32 13.06
N VAL A 417 28.01 -19.74 14.19
CA VAL A 417 28.86 -19.43 15.33
C VAL A 417 28.09 -19.65 16.63
N TRP A 418 28.77 -20.09 17.68
CA TRP A 418 28.23 -20.10 19.04
C TRP A 418 28.46 -18.74 19.69
N MET A 419 27.40 -18.16 20.24
CA MET A 419 27.43 -16.96 21.08
C MET A 419 26.77 -17.26 22.43
N GLU A 420 26.85 -16.32 23.38
CA GLU A 420 26.19 -16.44 24.69
C GLU A 420 24.69 -16.70 24.55
N ASP A 421 24.04 -16.06 23.57
CA ASP A 421 22.60 -16.19 23.30
C ASP A 421 22.23 -17.43 22.45
N GLY A 422 23.19 -18.31 22.15
CA GLY A 422 23.00 -19.58 21.46
C GLY A 422 23.68 -19.70 20.10
N TYR A 423 23.27 -20.71 19.34
CA TYR A 423 23.83 -21.00 18.01
C TYR A 423 23.23 -20.08 16.95
N ILE A 424 24.07 -19.33 16.24
CA ILE A 424 23.64 -18.25 15.35
C ILE A 424 24.26 -18.45 13.97
N LEU A 425 23.45 -18.30 12.92
CA LEU A 425 23.91 -18.15 11.54
C LEU A 425 24.15 -16.66 11.29
N CYS A 426 25.39 -16.26 11.00
CA CYS A 426 25.75 -14.87 10.73
C CYS A 426 26.35 -14.69 9.33
N TRP A 427 26.17 -13.49 8.79
CA TRP A 427 26.77 -13.07 7.52
C TRP A 427 27.23 -11.61 7.60
N THR A 428 27.91 -11.16 6.57
CA THR A 428 28.30 -9.77 6.39
C THR A 428 27.50 -9.17 5.24
N GLU A 429 26.98 -7.97 5.47
CA GLU A 429 26.27 -7.17 4.47
C GLU A 429 27.10 -7.07 3.16
N PRO A 430 26.44 -7.17 2.00
CA PRO A 430 27.07 -6.91 0.71
C PRO A 430 27.57 -5.47 0.62
N LYS A 431 28.67 -5.26 -0.12
CA LYS A 431 29.10 -3.91 -0.47
C LYS A 431 28.23 -3.38 -1.62
N TYR A 432 27.76 -2.15 -1.51
CA TYR A 432 27.04 -1.43 -2.57
C TYR A 432 27.79 -0.16 -2.99
N ARG A 433 27.41 0.41 -4.13
CA ARG A 433 27.93 1.71 -4.63
C ARG A 433 26.84 2.78 -4.68
N HIS A 434 25.62 2.37 -5.03
CA HIS A 434 24.44 3.22 -5.12
C HIS A 434 23.42 2.76 -4.07
N GLU A 435 22.67 3.71 -3.49
CA GLU A 435 21.72 3.43 -2.41
C GLU A 435 20.61 2.46 -2.83
N MET A 436 20.23 2.45 -4.11
CA MET A 436 19.24 1.49 -4.65
C MET A 436 19.69 0.04 -4.48
N GLN A 437 20.98 -0.27 -4.63
CA GLN A 437 21.54 -1.63 -4.45
C GLN A 437 21.95 -1.94 -3.01
N ARG A 438 21.61 -1.09 -2.04
CA ARG A 438 21.89 -1.35 -0.63
C ARG A 438 20.98 -2.48 -0.14
N ALA A 439 21.58 -3.48 0.48
CA ALA A 439 20.80 -4.50 1.19
C ALA A 439 20.21 -3.91 2.46
N VAL A 440 18.88 -3.93 2.58
CA VAL A 440 18.15 -3.45 3.77
C VAL A 440 17.52 -4.59 4.56
N ARG A 441 17.32 -5.75 3.92
CA ARG A 441 16.71 -6.95 4.52
C ARG A 441 17.38 -8.22 3.97
N TYR A 442 17.16 -9.34 4.63
CA TYR A 442 17.68 -10.65 4.26
C TYR A 442 16.59 -11.70 4.38
N VAL A 443 16.60 -12.67 3.47
CA VAL A 443 15.73 -13.85 3.55
C VAL A 443 16.57 -15.05 3.94
N VAL A 444 16.12 -15.78 4.95
CA VAL A 444 16.75 -17.01 5.40
C VAL A 444 15.83 -18.17 5.06
N TYR A 445 16.35 -19.09 4.26
CA TYR A 445 15.67 -20.31 3.88
C TYR A 445 16.30 -21.52 4.58
N ARG A 446 15.49 -22.56 4.83
CA ARG A 446 15.95 -23.85 5.36
C ARG A 446 15.39 -25.01 4.55
N PHE A 447 16.30 -25.87 4.09
CA PHE A 447 16.03 -27.11 3.36
C PHE A 447 16.64 -28.29 4.10
N ASP A 448 16.12 -29.49 3.85
CA ASP A 448 16.76 -30.72 4.30
C ASP A 448 18.11 -30.94 3.58
N ASP A 449 19.04 -31.71 4.19
CA ASP A 449 20.43 -31.84 3.68
C ASP A 449 20.50 -32.25 2.20
N LYS A 450 19.53 -33.04 1.71
CA LYS A 450 19.49 -33.60 0.35
C LYS A 450 18.33 -33.10 -0.53
N GLU A 451 17.50 -32.19 -0.03
CA GLU A 451 16.37 -31.61 -0.76
C GLU A 451 16.79 -30.55 -1.80
N ASP A 452 16.26 -30.59 -3.02
CA ASP A 452 16.60 -29.56 -4.02
C ASP A 452 16.21 -28.15 -3.56
N ILE A 453 17.11 -27.19 -3.76
CA ILE A 453 16.87 -25.80 -3.31
C ILE A 453 15.94 -25.13 -4.31
N ASN A 454 14.68 -24.96 -3.90
CA ASN A 454 13.70 -24.12 -4.59
C ASN A 454 13.44 -22.86 -3.76
N LEU A 455 14.00 -21.72 -4.19
CA LEU A 455 13.80 -20.45 -3.48
C LEU A 455 12.45 -19.80 -3.77
N ASP A 456 11.67 -20.35 -4.70
CA ASP A 456 10.33 -19.86 -5.03
C ASP A 456 9.21 -20.53 -4.20
N ASP A 457 9.55 -21.56 -3.42
CA ASP A 457 8.66 -22.12 -2.42
C ASP A 457 8.81 -21.37 -1.08
N PRO A 458 7.80 -20.57 -0.66
CA PRO A 458 7.86 -19.84 0.60
C PRO A 458 7.80 -20.74 1.84
N SER A 459 7.46 -22.03 1.71
CA SER A 459 7.45 -22.97 2.83
C SER A 459 8.83 -23.14 3.49
N HIS A 460 9.89 -22.84 2.75
CA HIS A 460 11.26 -22.87 3.22
C HIS A 460 11.74 -21.56 3.84
N ILE A 461 10.98 -20.46 3.76
CA ILE A 461 11.36 -19.18 4.39
C ILE A 461 11.16 -19.31 5.90
N VAL A 462 12.26 -19.28 6.65
CA VAL A 462 12.25 -19.34 8.12
C VAL A 462 12.42 -17.98 8.78
N ALA A 463 12.92 -16.98 8.05
CA ALA A 463 12.95 -15.58 8.50
C ALA A 463 13.09 -14.60 7.34
N ILE A 464 12.49 -13.42 7.51
CA ILE A 464 12.81 -12.19 6.77
C ILE A 464 13.27 -11.20 7.84
N THR A 465 14.49 -10.68 7.72
CA THR A 465 15.14 -9.97 8.84
C THR A 465 15.96 -8.78 8.36
N PRO A 466 15.94 -7.63 9.07
CA PRO A 466 16.80 -6.48 8.75
C PRO A 466 18.25 -6.65 9.25
N ILE A 467 18.49 -7.60 10.16
CA ILE A 467 19.79 -7.80 10.80
C ILE A 467 20.57 -8.95 10.16
N PRO A 468 21.91 -8.90 10.11
CA PRO A 468 22.73 -9.86 9.36
C PRO A 468 22.99 -11.17 10.12
N PHE A 469 22.02 -11.64 10.88
CA PHE A 469 22.07 -12.91 11.59
C PHE A 469 20.68 -13.52 11.81
N TYR A 470 20.68 -14.82 12.08
CA TYR A 470 19.50 -15.60 12.43
C TYR A 470 19.85 -16.59 13.55
N LYS A 471 19.04 -16.62 14.62
CA LYS A 471 19.20 -17.59 15.71
C LYS A 471 18.73 -18.95 15.22
N LEU A 472 19.65 -19.90 15.17
CA LEU A 472 19.37 -21.26 14.72
C LEU A 472 18.62 -22.03 15.82
N PRO A 473 17.56 -22.79 15.48
CA PRO A 473 16.85 -23.63 16.44
C PRO A 473 17.65 -24.92 16.71
N TYR A 474 18.82 -24.78 17.36
CA TYR A 474 19.68 -25.90 17.73
C TYR A 474 18.99 -26.83 18.72
N THR A 475 19.19 -28.13 18.54
CA THR A 475 18.68 -29.20 19.39
C THR A 475 19.83 -30.03 19.96
N ASP A 476 20.39 -30.94 19.16
CA ASP A 476 21.35 -31.97 19.60
C ASP A 476 22.57 -32.10 18.67
N GLY A 477 22.63 -31.29 17.60
CA GLY A 477 23.71 -31.30 16.63
C GLY A 477 23.70 -32.51 15.68
N THR A 478 22.60 -33.26 15.62
CA THR A 478 22.52 -34.50 14.83
C THR A 478 21.97 -34.25 13.44
N THR A 479 20.96 -33.39 13.31
CA THR A 479 20.18 -33.24 12.08
C THR A 479 20.81 -32.19 11.18
N LYS A 480 21.12 -32.57 9.94
CA LYS A 480 21.73 -31.69 8.95
C LYS A 480 20.67 -30.95 8.14
N TYR A 481 20.85 -29.64 8.02
CA TYR A 481 20.06 -28.77 7.16
C TYR A 481 20.97 -27.97 6.23
N ARG A 482 20.40 -27.52 5.11
CA ARG A 482 20.97 -26.48 4.26
C ARG A 482 20.25 -25.17 4.52
N TYR A 483 20.98 -24.20 5.04
CA TYR A 483 20.52 -22.83 5.13
C TYR A 483 20.97 -22.06 3.90
N VAL A 484 20.06 -21.27 3.35
CA VAL A 484 20.33 -20.38 2.22
C VAL A 484 19.99 -18.97 2.65
N VAL A 485 20.86 -18.00 2.35
CA VAL A 485 20.64 -16.59 2.66
C VAL A 485 20.74 -15.76 1.38
N THR A 486 19.74 -14.91 1.16
CA THR A 486 19.70 -13.86 0.14
C THR A 486 19.54 -12.49 0.80
N ALA A 487 19.91 -11.43 0.09
CA ALA A 487 19.72 -10.04 0.47
C ALA A 487 18.64 -9.41 -0.40
N LEU A 488 17.92 -8.44 0.17
CA LEU A 488 16.87 -7.65 -0.47
C LEU A 488 17.21 -6.16 -0.35
N ASP A 489 16.99 -5.42 -1.44
CA ASP A 489 16.99 -3.97 -1.42
C ASP A 489 15.59 -3.40 -1.11
N ARG A 490 15.42 -2.09 -1.26
CA ARG A 490 14.14 -1.40 -0.98
C ARG A 490 13.05 -1.67 -2.04
N MET A 491 13.44 -2.13 -3.23
CA MET A 491 12.52 -2.55 -4.29
C MET A 491 12.21 -4.04 -4.23
N TRP A 492 12.72 -4.73 -3.20
CA TRP A 492 12.57 -6.17 -2.96
C TRP A 492 13.23 -7.04 -4.03
N ASN A 493 14.19 -6.50 -4.78
CA ASN A 493 15.01 -7.29 -5.67
C ASN A 493 15.86 -8.25 -4.84
N GLU A 494 15.90 -9.52 -5.24
CA GLU A 494 16.55 -10.57 -4.47
C GLU A 494 17.93 -10.92 -5.04
N SER A 495 18.95 -10.81 -4.20
CA SER A 495 20.32 -11.14 -4.58
C SER A 495 20.50 -12.64 -4.89
N LYS A 496 21.58 -12.98 -5.59
CA LYS A 496 22.07 -14.37 -5.65
C LYS A 496 22.27 -14.97 -4.25
N SER A 497 21.99 -16.26 -4.12
CA SER A 497 22.02 -16.96 -2.83
C SER A 497 23.41 -17.38 -2.36
N VAL A 498 23.55 -17.56 -1.05
CA VAL A 498 24.69 -18.19 -0.40
C VAL A 498 24.20 -19.31 0.51
N THR A 499 24.77 -20.50 0.34
CA THR A 499 24.33 -21.70 1.05
C THR A 499 25.35 -22.12 2.11
N LYS A 500 24.86 -22.62 3.24
CA LYS A 500 25.68 -23.21 4.31
C LYS A 500 24.99 -24.45 4.89
N LYS A 501 25.73 -25.56 4.96
CA LYS A 501 25.31 -26.73 5.74
C LYS A 501 25.49 -26.47 7.22
N VAL A 502 24.47 -26.77 8.00
CA VAL A 502 24.42 -26.58 9.46
C VAL A 502 23.87 -27.85 10.09
N LYS A 503 24.45 -28.26 11.21
CA LYS A 503 23.86 -29.30 12.07
C LYS A 503 23.13 -28.60 13.22
N LEU A 504 21.87 -28.93 13.41
CA LEU A 504 21.06 -28.49 14.54
C LEU A 504 20.94 -29.60 15.57
#